data_AF-A0A6G0JGB0-F1
#
_entry.id   AF-A0A6G0JGB0-F1
#
_cell.length_a   1.000
_cell.length_b   1.000
_cell.length_c   1.000
_cell.angle_alpha   90.00
_cell.angle_beta   90.00
_cell.angle_gamma   90.00
#
_symmetry.space_group_name_H-M   'P 1'
#
loop_
_entity.id
_entity.type
_entity.pdbx_description
1 polymer ?
#
loop_
_entity_poly.entity_id
_entity_poly.type
_entity_poly.pdbx_seq_one_letter_code
_entity_poly.pdbx_strand_id
1 'polypeptide(L)'
;MKLACAIVGEGSTFIVEIDANKFVADLKKAIKAENGEITCDPREMELYLAKKGEAWLTENEVRGVSDTNSLKRLDAAREEFDAIGLSEEGVRHEVDKHQVAAGNGPVNVLVVVPAEGGDREGKKVDSGPAFKKARHGAHHYFATA
;
A
#
# COMPACT_ATOMS: atom_id res chain seq x y z
N MET A 1 7.23 0.41 -12.98
CA MET A 1 5.91 0.46 -13.63
C MET A 1 5.06 1.55 -12.99
N LYS A 2 3.95 1.94 -13.65
CA LYS A 2 2.98 2.91 -13.11
C LYS A 2 1.63 2.23 -12.95
N LEU A 3 1.02 2.38 -11.78
CA LEU A 3 -0.30 1.84 -11.46
C LEU A 3 -1.27 2.99 -11.19
N ALA A 4 -2.43 2.94 -11.82
CA ALA A 4 -3.55 3.81 -11.45
C ALA A 4 -4.26 3.22 -10.22
N CYS A 5 -4.24 3.96 -9.13
CA CYS A 5 -4.87 3.60 -7.86
C CYS A 5 -6.05 4.53 -7.61
N ALA A 6 -7.07 4.02 -6.92
CA ALA A 6 -8.21 4.83 -6.50
C ALA A 6 -8.72 4.43 -5.12
N ILE A 7 -9.15 5.40 -4.32
CA ILE A 7 -9.73 5.16 -3.00
C ILE A 7 -11.23 4.89 -3.16
N VAL A 8 -11.71 3.78 -2.58
CA VAL A 8 -13.13 3.43 -2.57
C VAL A 8 -13.92 4.49 -1.80
N GLY A 9 -15.00 4.99 -2.39
CA GLY A 9 -15.86 6.02 -1.79
C GLY A 9 -15.45 7.47 -2.06
N GLU A 10 -14.20 7.72 -2.43
CA GLU A 10 -13.73 9.05 -2.84
C GLU A 10 -13.75 9.21 -4.37
N GLY A 11 -13.38 8.14 -5.08
CA GLY A 11 -13.39 8.10 -6.54
C GLY A 11 -12.26 8.91 -7.21
N SER A 12 -11.36 9.52 -6.44
CA SER A 12 -10.13 10.15 -6.91
C SER A 12 -9.11 9.08 -7.31
N THR A 13 -8.48 9.27 -8.47
CA THR A 13 -7.42 8.41 -8.99
C THR A 13 -6.06 9.08 -8.87
N PHE A 14 -5.03 8.28 -8.60
CA PHE A 14 -3.65 8.74 -8.50
C PHE A 14 -2.70 7.69 -9.06
N ILE A 15 -1.53 8.12 -9.53
CA ILE A 15 -0.54 7.25 -10.15
C ILE A 15 0.55 6.90 -9.14
N VAL A 16 0.76 5.62 -8.90
CA VAL A 16 1.84 5.10 -8.05
C VAL A 16 2.92 4.50 -8.92
N GLU A 17 4.17 4.94 -8.72
CA GLU A 17 5.33 4.35 -9.37
C GLU A 17 6.01 3.31 -8.47
N ILE A 18 6.16 2.09 -8.99
CA ILE A 18 6.76 0.96 -8.25
C ILE A 18 7.47 -0.03 -9.18
N ASP A 19 8.55 -0.65 -8.71
CA ASP A 19 9.25 -1.70 -9.46
C ASP A 19 8.38 -2.95 -9.63
N ALA A 20 8.50 -3.63 -10.77
CA ALA A 20 7.69 -4.81 -11.08
C ALA A 20 7.98 -6.04 -10.20
N ASN A 21 9.20 -6.12 -9.66
CA ASN A 21 9.66 -7.25 -8.84
C ASN A 21 9.39 -7.05 -7.35
N LYS A 22 8.40 -6.22 -7.00
CA LYS A 22 8.04 -5.89 -5.62
C LYS A 22 6.81 -6.68 -5.19
N PHE A 23 6.56 -6.65 -3.88
CA PHE A 23 5.43 -7.33 -3.28
C PHE A 23 4.29 -6.37 -2.96
N VAL A 24 3.11 -6.93 -2.68
CA VAL A 24 1.94 -6.17 -2.20
C VAL A 24 2.26 -5.28 -1.00
N ALA A 25 3.14 -5.71 -0.09
CA ALA A 25 3.56 -4.89 1.05
C ALA A 25 4.28 -3.59 0.64
N ASP A 26 5.06 -3.64 -0.44
CA ASP A 26 5.74 -2.45 -0.97
C ASP A 26 4.77 -1.54 -1.70
N LEU A 27 3.77 -2.11 -2.40
CA LEU A 27 2.69 -1.35 -3.01
C LEU A 27 1.89 -0.55 -1.98
N LYS A 28 1.51 -1.18 -0.86
CA LYS A 28 0.81 -0.51 0.25
C LYS A 28 1.61 0.68 0.80
N LYS A 29 2.94 0.56 0.88
CA LYS A 29 3.82 1.67 1.32
C LYS A 29 3.90 2.77 0.26
N ALA A 30 4.01 2.41 -1.01
CA ALA A 30 4.09 3.36 -2.12
C ALA A 30 2.80 4.18 -2.24
N ILE A 31 1.63 3.52 -2.11
CA ILE A 31 0.32 4.19 -2.06
C ILE A 31 0.26 5.23 -0.95
N LYS A 32 0.68 4.87 0.28
CA LYS A 32 0.72 5.82 1.41
C LYS A 32 1.68 6.99 1.17
N ALA A 33 2.82 6.74 0.54
CA ALA A 33 3.81 7.77 0.28
C ALA A 33 3.33 8.76 -0.79
N GLU A 34 2.54 8.29 -1.76
CA GLU A 34 2.01 9.10 -2.86
C GLU A 34 0.79 9.92 -2.42
N ASN A 35 -0.13 9.31 -1.66
CA ASN A 35 -1.35 9.98 -1.21
C ASN A 35 -1.29 10.27 0.31
N GLY A 36 -1.04 11.52 0.65
CA GLY A 36 -0.95 12.01 2.03
C GLY A 36 -2.28 12.07 2.80
N GLU A 37 -3.42 11.90 2.11
CA GLU A 37 -4.74 11.81 2.75
C GLU A 37 -4.93 10.45 3.44
N ILE A 38 -4.14 9.44 3.06
CA ILE A 38 -4.18 8.12 3.67
C ILE A 38 -3.37 8.11 4.97
N THR A 39 -4.06 8.31 6.09
CA THR A 39 -3.44 8.37 7.43
C THR A 39 -3.19 6.99 8.05
N CYS A 40 -4.00 5.97 7.69
CA CYS A 40 -3.95 4.62 8.27
C CYS A 40 -2.61 3.89 8.02
N ASP A 41 -2.31 2.86 8.81
CA ASP A 41 -1.12 2.05 8.56
C ASP A 41 -1.26 1.28 7.23
N PRO A 42 -0.19 1.15 6.41
CA PRO A 42 -0.24 0.36 5.18
C PRO A 42 -0.77 -1.07 5.38
N ARG A 43 -0.53 -1.67 6.55
CA ARG A 43 -1.02 -3.03 6.87
C ARG A 43 -2.54 -3.10 7.02
N GLU A 44 -3.17 -1.99 7.37
CA GLU A 44 -4.63 -1.88 7.53
C GLU A 44 -5.35 -1.57 6.22
N MET A 45 -4.61 -1.13 5.18
CA MET A 45 -5.16 -0.96 3.84
C MET A 45 -5.52 -2.31 3.23
N GLU A 46 -6.67 -2.39 2.60
CA GLU A 46 -7.04 -3.53 1.75
C GLU A 46 -6.93 -3.09 0.29
N LEU A 47 -6.24 -3.91 -0.50
CA LEU A 47 -6.05 -3.65 -1.93
C LEU A 47 -6.83 -4.68 -2.73
N TYR A 48 -7.47 -4.22 -3.79
CA TYR A 48 -8.23 -5.06 -4.71
C TYR A 48 -7.77 -4.81 -6.14
N LEU A 49 -7.73 -5.87 -6.93
CA LEU A 49 -7.54 -5.75 -8.37
C LEU A 49 -8.79 -5.12 -8.97
N ALA A 50 -8.65 -3.96 -9.59
CA ALA A 50 -9.75 -3.21 -10.20
C ALA A 50 -10.10 -3.77 -11.58
N LYS A 51 -10.34 -5.08 -11.64
CA LYS A 51 -10.53 -5.83 -12.87
C LYS A 51 -11.79 -6.69 -12.79
N LYS A 52 -12.65 -6.59 -13.80
CA LYS A 52 -13.85 -7.44 -13.97
C LYS A 52 -13.65 -8.35 -15.19
N GLY A 53 -13.36 -9.61 -14.94
CA GLY A 53 -12.98 -10.56 -16.00
C GLY A 53 -11.64 -10.16 -16.60
N GLU A 54 -11.61 -9.86 -17.89
CA GLU A 54 -10.42 -9.39 -18.58
C GLU A 54 -10.30 -7.87 -18.58
N ALA A 55 -11.38 -7.13 -18.25
CA ALA A 55 -11.51 -5.68 -18.34
C ALA A 55 -11.06 -4.92 -17.08
N TRP A 56 -10.18 -3.91 -17.19
CA TRP A 56 -9.94 -2.93 -16.12
C TRP A 56 -11.17 -2.04 -15.88
N LEU A 57 -11.41 -1.66 -14.62
CA LEU A 57 -12.42 -0.65 -14.28
C LEU A 57 -11.95 0.73 -14.70
N THR A 58 -12.87 1.58 -15.10
CA THR A 58 -12.59 2.99 -15.39
C THR A 58 -12.76 3.87 -14.16
N GLU A 59 -12.18 5.08 -14.19
CA GLU A 59 -12.35 6.08 -13.12
C GLU A 59 -13.83 6.36 -12.82
N ASN A 60 -14.68 6.44 -13.85
CA ASN A 60 -16.12 6.61 -13.69
C ASN A 60 -16.82 5.43 -13.02
N GLU A 61 -16.42 4.19 -13.35
CA GLU A 61 -16.98 3.01 -12.68
C GLU A 61 -16.59 3.00 -11.20
N VAL A 62 -15.34 3.35 -10.89
CA VAL A 62 -14.82 3.38 -9.52
C VAL A 62 -15.54 4.39 -8.63
N ARG A 63 -15.94 5.56 -9.16
CA ARG A 63 -16.75 6.54 -8.42
C ARG A 63 -18.08 5.97 -7.90
N GLY A 64 -18.60 4.92 -8.53
CA GLY A 64 -19.82 4.23 -8.12
C GLY A 64 -19.60 2.91 -7.39
N VAL A 65 -18.34 2.49 -7.16
CA VAL A 65 -18.04 1.25 -6.45
C VAL A 65 -18.22 1.47 -4.95
N SER A 66 -19.25 0.84 -4.38
CA SER A 66 -19.42 0.71 -2.93
C SER A 66 -19.06 -0.69 -2.43
N ASP A 67 -19.03 -1.69 -3.32
CA ASP A 67 -18.79 -3.09 -3.00
C ASP A 67 -17.57 -3.64 -3.73
N THR A 68 -16.59 -4.15 -2.99
CA THR A 68 -15.38 -4.83 -3.52
C THR A 68 -15.53 -6.35 -3.58
N ASN A 69 -16.70 -6.89 -3.21
CA ASN A 69 -16.92 -8.33 -3.01
C ASN A 69 -16.71 -9.18 -4.28
N SER A 70 -16.87 -8.60 -5.46
CA SER A 70 -16.64 -9.28 -6.75
C SER A 70 -15.22 -9.16 -7.26
N LEU A 71 -14.33 -8.47 -6.53
CA LEU A 71 -12.96 -8.20 -6.94
C LEU A 71 -11.97 -9.10 -6.22
N LYS A 72 -10.85 -9.38 -6.89
CA LYS A 72 -9.76 -10.16 -6.28
C LYS A 72 -9.04 -9.29 -5.26
N ARG A 73 -9.09 -9.70 -3.99
CA ARG A 73 -8.34 -9.07 -2.89
C ARG A 73 -6.87 -9.48 -2.96
N LEU A 74 -5.99 -8.53 -2.69
CA LEU A 74 -4.53 -8.69 -2.69
C LEU A 74 -4.04 -8.86 -1.25
N ASP A 75 -4.19 -10.08 -0.73
CA ASP A 75 -4.08 -10.36 0.70
C ASP A 75 -2.68 -10.72 1.17
N ALA A 76 -1.96 -11.50 0.37
CA ALA A 76 -0.64 -11.95 0.77
C ALA A 76 0.36 -10.82 0.57
N ALA A 77 0.89 -10.31 1.68
CA ALA A 77 1.94 -9.30 1.71
C ALA A 77 3.20 -9.68 0.88
N ARG A 78 3.39 -10.99 0.60
CA ARG A 78 4.51 -11.58 -0.14
C ARG A 78 4.13 -12.06 -1.55
N GLU A 79 2.92 -11.77 -2.03
CA GLU A 79 2.58 -12.04 -3.42
C GLU A 79 3.27 -11.03 -4.33
N GLU A 80 3.85 -11.55 -5.40
CA GLU A 80 4.46 -10.78 -6.48
C GLU A 80 3.40 -10.28 -7.44
N PHE A 81 3.67 -9.14 -8.08
CA PHE A 81 2.71 -8.52 -8.99
C PHE A 81 2.30 -9.40 -10.16
N ASP A 82 3.20 -10.24 -10.67
CA ASP A 82 2.90 -11.15 -11.76
C ASP A 82 1.82 -12.19 -11.38
N ALA A 83 1.95 -12.81 -10.20
CA ALA A 83 1.01 -13.80 -9.68
C ALA A 83 -0.41 -13.24 -9.44
N ILE A 84 -0.52 -11.93 -9.26
CA ILE A 84 -1.78 -11.24 -9.00
C ILE A 84 -2.34 -10.49 -10.21
N GLY A 85 -1.71 -10.61 -11.39
CA GLY A 85 -2.18 -9.99 -12.62
C GLY A 85 -1.86 -8.49 -12.73
N LEU A 86 -0.89 -8.00 -11.95
CA LEU A 86 -0.32 -6.66 -12.01
C LEU A 86 1.04 -6.64 -12.73
N SER A 87 1.31 -7.57 -13.63
CA SER A 87 2.54 -7.55 -14.43
C SER A 87 2.59 -6.31 -15.33
N GLU A 88 3.79 -5.86 -15.71
CA GLU A 88 3.94 -4.69 -16.58
C GLU A 88 3.21 -4.88 -17.92
N GLU A 89 3.19 -6.09 -18.46
CA GLU A 89 2.42 -6.43 -19.66
C GLU A 89 0.91 -6.43 -19.39
N GLY A 90 0.46 -6.92 -18.23
CA GLY A 90 -0.96 -6.94 -17.86
C GLY A 90 -1.52 -5.55 -17.59
N VAL A 91 -0.71 -4.64 -17.04
CA VAL A 91 -1.07 -3.23 -16.78
C VAL A 91 -1.06 -2.41 -18.09
N ARG A 92 -0.16 -2.73 -19.03
CA ARG A 92 -0.09 -2.07 -20.34
C ARG A 92 -1.16 -2.56 -21.30
N HIS A 93 -1.58 -3.82 -21.19
CA HIS A 93 -2.67 -4.34 -22.00
C HIS A 93 -3.99 -3.82 -21.47
N GLU A 94 -4.82 -3.41 -22.43
CA GLU A 94 -6.21 -3.01 -22.25
C GLU A 94 -6.42 -1.57 -21.80
N VAL A 95 -5.91 -0.66 -22.62
CA VAL A 95 -6.36 0.72 -22.61
C VAL A 95 -6.92 1.03 -23.97
N ASP A 96 -8.25 0.99 -24.10
CA ASP A 96 -8.89 1.53 -25.28
C ASP A 96 -8.58 3.04 -25.32
N LYS A 97 -7.82 3.47 -26.34
CA LYS A 97 -7.36 4.86 -26.48
C LYS A 97 -8.52 5.86 -26.47
N HIS A 98 -9.74 5.43 -26.82
CA HIS A 98 -10.94 6.27 -26.74
C HIS A 98 -11.38 6.56 -25.30
N GLN A 99 -11.20 5.63 -24.36
CA GLN A 99 -11.64 5.82 -22.96
C GLN A 99 -10.70 6.77 -22.20
N VAL A 100 -9.39 6.68 -22.47
CA VAL A 100 -8.41 7.65 -21.93
C VAL A 100 -8.65 9.06 -22.47
N ALA A 101 -8.97 9.19 -23.76
CA ALA A 101 -9.29 10.50 -24.36
C ALA A 101 -10.56 11.14 -23.77
N ALA A 102 -11.46 10.33 -23.20
CA ALA A 102 -12.67 10.79 -22.52
C ALA A 102 -12.45 11.09 -21.02
N GLY A 103 -11.22 11.02 -20.51
CA GLY A 103 -10.93 11.18 -19.08
C GLY A 103 -11.43 10.01 -18.23
N ASN A 104 -11.48 8.80 -18.81
CA ASN A 104 -11.83 7.55 -18.14
C ASN A 104 -10.68 6.56 -18.32
N GLY A 105 -9.54 6.87 -17.71
CA GLY A 105 -8.42 5.94 -17.65
C GLY A 105 -8.78 4.65 -16.91
N PRO A 106 -8.07 3.54 -17.20
CA PRO A 106 -8.19 2.33 -16.42
C PRO A 106 -7.63 2.57 -15.01
N VAL A 107 -8.30 2.02 -14.02
CA VAL A 107 -7.84 1.88 -12.65
C VAL A 107 -7.34 0.45 -12.50
N ASN A 108 -6.13 0.29 -11.97
CA ASN A 108 -5.52 -1.04 -11.77
C ASN A 108 -5.76 -1.57 -10.36
N VAL A 109 -5.78 -0.67 -9.36
CA VAL A 109 -5.88 -1.03 -7.95
C VAL A 109 -6.92 -0.17 -7.24
N LEU A 110 -7.83 -0.82 -6.53
CA LEU A 110 -8.73 -0.18 -5.58
C LEU A 110 -8.16 -0.28 -4.17
N VAL A 111 -8.20 0.84 -3.45
CA VAL A 111 -7.69 1.00 -2.09
C VAL A 111 -8.88 1.21 -1.17
N VAL A 112 -9.05 0.31 -0.21
CA VAL A 112 -9.99 0.47 0.89
C VAL A 112 -9.20 0.90 2.11
N VAL A 113 -9.54 2.08 2.62
CA VAL A 113 -8.99 2.66 3.84
C VAL A 113 -10.04 2.45 4.94
N PRO A 114 -9.68 1.87 6.09
CA PRO A 114 -10.62 1.77 7.21
C PRO A 114 -11.00 3.17 7.68
N ALA A 115 -12.29 3.38 7.98
CA ALA A 115 -12.74 4.63 8.60
C ALA A 115 -11.97 4.85 9.90
N GLU A 116 -11.39 6.05 10.08
CA GLU A 116 -10.70 6.39 11.32
C GLU A 116 -11.66 6.24 12.52
N GLY A 117 -11.38 5.28 13.40
CA GLY A 117 -12.07 5.13 14.68
C GLY A 117 -12.19 3.69 15.17
N GLY A 118 -11.25 3.26 16.01
CA GLY A 118 -11.42 2.06 16.85
C GLY A 118 -10.11 1.41 17.28
N ASP A 119 -9.43 2.03 18.26
CA ASP A 119 -8.56 1.41 19.26
C ASP A 119 -7.90 0.06 18.90
N ARG A 120 -6.68 0.10 18.36
CA ARG A 120 -5.74 -1.01 18.59
C ARG A 120 -4.71 -0.56 19.61
N GLU A 121 -5.11 -0.81 20.85
CA GLU A 121 -4.26 -1.00 22.02
C GLU A 121 -2.86 -1.45 21.61
N GLY A 122 -1.88 -0.66 22.02
CA GLY A 122 -0.48 -0.92 21.73
C GLY A 122 -0.11 -2.35 22.13
N LYS A 123 0.20 -3.18 21.15
CA LYS A 123 1.12 -4.28 21.39
C LYS A 123 2.49 -3.65 21.60
N LYS A 124 2.74 -3.22 22.85
CA LYS A 124 4.09 -3.17 23.41
C LYS A 124 4.69 -4.55 23.15
N VAL A 125 5.46 -4.66 22.08
CA VAL A 125 6.48 -5.69 22.03
C VAL A 125 7.50 -5.27 23.08
N ASP A 126 7.35 -5.83 24.28
CA ASP A 126 8.34 -5.75 25.35
C ASP A 126 9.60 -6.44 24.84
N SER A 127 10.42 -5.70 24.08
CA SER A 127 11.71 -6.13 23.60
C SER A 127 12.77 -5.65 24.58
N GLY A 128 12.89 -6.39 25.68
CA GLY A 128 14.16 -6.74 26.32
C GLY A 128 14.95 -5.63 27.02
N PRO A 129 15.66 -5.97 28.11
CA PRO A 129 16.27 -4.97 28.98
C PRO A 129 17.46 -4.28 28.32
N ALA A 130 17.51 -2.97 28.57
CA ALA A 130 18.61 -2.07 28.26
C ALA A 130 19.98 -2.64 28.71
N PHE A 131 20.85 -2.94 27.74
CA PHE A 131 22.28 -3.08 28.01
C PHE A 131 22.83 -1.72 28.46
N LYS A 132 22.96 -1.54 29.77
CA LYS A 132 23.62 -0.38 30.36
C LYS A 132 25.09 -0.39 29.92
N LYS A 133 25.48 0.66 29.19
CA LYS A 133 26.86 0.95 28.81
C LYS A 133 27.73 1.11 30.08
N ALA A 134 28.64 0.16 30.34
CA ALA A 134 29.69 0.34 31.31
C ALA A 134 30.78 1.24 30.72
N ARG A 135 30.77 2.51 31.12
CA ARG A 135 31.92 3.42 30.95
C ARG A 135 33.03 2.94 31.88
N HIS A 136 34.11 2.40 31.31
CA HIS A 136 35.37 2.23 32.02
C HIS A 136 36.02 3.61 32.15
N GLY A 137 35.96 4.18 33.35
CA GLY A 137 36.59 5.45 33.71
C GLY A 137 37.48 5.25 34.93
N ALA A 138 38.79 5.22 34.67
CA ALA A 138 39.92 5.57 35.54
C ALA A 138 39.74 5.50 37.06
N HIS A 139 40.40 4.52 37.69
CA HIS A 139 40.83 4.66 39.08
C HIS A 139 42.17 5.41 39.12
N HIS A 140 42.10 6.68 39.49
CA HIS A 140 43.22 7.43 40.06
C HIS A 140 43.67 6.73 41.35
N TYR A 141 44.97 6.44 41.44
CA TYR A 141 45.66 6.08 42.68
C TYR A 141 46.00 7.36 43.46
N PHE A 142 45.44 7.49 44.66
CA PHE A 142 45.86 8.31 45.81
C PHE A 142 45.30 7.56 47.03
N ALA A 143 45.94 7.33 48.18
CA ALA A 143 47.01 7.99 48.94
C ALA A 143 47.64 6.93 49.90
N THR A 144 48.96 6.90 50.09
CA THR A 144 49.71 7.42 51.27
C THR A 144 49.54 6.63 52.58
N ALA A 145 50.65 6.06 53.05
CA ALA A 145 51.15 6.14 54.43
C ALA A 145 52.66 5.89 54.40
#